data_AF-A0A1I3DCT0-F1
#
_entry.id   AF-A0A1I3DCT0-F1
#
_cell.length_a   1.000
_cell.length_b   1.000
_cell.length_c   1.000
_cell.angle_alpha   90.00
_cell.angle_beta   90.00
_cell.angle_gamma   90.00
#
_symmetry.space_group_name_H-M   'P 1'
#
loop_
_entity.id
_entity.type
_entity.pdbx_description
1 polymer ?
#
loop_
_entity_poly.entity_id
_entity_poly.type
_entity_poly.pdbx_seq_one_letter_code
_entity_poly.pdbx_strand_id
1 'polypeptide(L)'
;MSFQETIKDLYKRPTFVSIVGSILFLLSLIVMCYQILFTDLGGAASLGLMIEIIFFLIISAIIYLDRKALINFSTKRLSIIEAILIIGFLIYYYFTHNNSFSIG
;
A
#
# COMPACT_ATOMS: atom_id res chain seq x y z
N MET A 1 15.40 6.78 13.40
CA MET A 1 14.75 5.46 13.46
C MET A 1 15.48 4.55 12.50
N SER A 2 16.12 3.51 13.01
CA SER A 2 16.80 2.51 12.20
C SER A 2 15.77 1.62 11.48
N PHE A 3 16.18 0.96 10.40
CA PHE A 3 15.28 0.05 9.66
C PHE A 3 14.70 -1.07 10.55
N GLN A 4 15.50 -1.62 11.45
CA GLN A 4 15.07 -2.64 12.41
C GLN A 4 14.04 -2.11 13.42
N GLU A 5 14.18 -0.86 13.85
CA GLU A 5 13.19 -0.21 14.71
C GLU A 5 11.86 -0.02 13.97
N THR A 6 11.90 0.37 12.70
CA THR A 6 10.70 0.54 11.88
C THR A 6 9.92 -0.77 11.75
N ILE A 7 10.61 -1.89 11.51
CA ILE A 7 9.96 -3.22 11.44
C ILE A 7 9.33 -3.58 12.78
N LYS A 8 10.06 -3.44 13.90
CA LYS A 8 9.53 -3.74 15.24
C LYS A 8 8.30 -2.89 15.57
N ASP A 9 8.32 -1.62 15.20
CA ASP A 9 7.19 -0.71 15.43
C ASP A 9 5.98 -1.04 14.55
N LEU A 10 6.22 -1.47 13.31
CA LEU A 10 5.17 -1.96 12.39
C LEU A 10 4.36 -3.11 13.01
N TYR A 11 5.05 -4.09 13.60
CA TYR A 11 4.41 -5.21 14.30
C TYR A 11 3.71 -4.81 15.60
N LYS A 12 4.28 -3.85 16.34
CA LYS A 12 3.77 -3.44 17.65
C LYS A 12 2.52 -2.55 17.55
N ARG A 13 2.44 -1.74 16.50
CA ARG A 13 1.36 -0.75 16.28
C ARG A 13 0.88 -0.79 14.83
N PRO A 14 0.22 -1.88 14.42
CA PRO A 14 -0.32 -1.98 13.07
C PRO A 14 -1.46 -0.97 12.87
N THR A 15 -1.32 -0.14 11.85
CA THR A 15 -2.36 0.74 11.28
C THR A 15 -2.99 0.09 10.07
N PHE A 16 -4.11 0.63 9.59
CA PHE A 16 -4.73 0.13 8.38
C PHE A 16 -3.79 0.23 7.18
N VAL A 17 -3.16 1.40 6.99
CA VAL A 17 -2.21 1.63 5.90
C VAL A 17 -1.02 0.67 5.97
N SER A 18 -0.49 0.40 7.17
CA SER A 18 0.60 -0.57 7.29
C SER A 18 0.18 -2.00 6.96
N ILE A 19 -1.02 -2.43 7.37
CA ILE A 19 -1.48 -3.80 7.09
C ILE A 19 -1.70 -3.98 5.59
N VAL A 20 -2.49 -3.09 4.99
CA VAL A 20 -2.79 -3.14 3.55
C VAL A 20 -1.52 -2.95 2.73
N GLY A 21 -0.69 -1.97 3.11
CA GLY A 21 0.59 -1.70 2.46
C GLY A 21 1.53 -2.90 2.50
N SER A 22 1.65 -3.60 3.63
CA SER A 22 2.50 -4.80 3.73
C SER A 22 1.98 -5.96 2.87
N ILE A 23 0.66 -6.15 2.77
CA ILE A 23 0.06 -7.16 1.88
C ILE A 23 0.37 -6.82 0.42
N LEU A 24 0.16 -5.57 0.01
CA LEU A 24 0.44 -5.11 -1.35
C LEU A 24 1.92 -5.18 -1.69
N PHE A 25 2.81 -4.87 -0.73
CA PHE A 25 4.25 -4.99 -0.88
C PHE A 25 4.67 -6.43 -1.16
N LEU A 26 4.14 -7.39 -0.38
CA LEU A 26 4.42 -8.81 -0.57
C LEU A 26 3.89 -9.31 -1.92
N LEU A 27 2.67 -8.90 -2.29
CA LEU A 27 2.08 -9.25 -3.58
C LEU A 27 2.92 -8.70 -4.73
N SER A 28 3.31 -7.43 -4.69
CA SER A 28 4.17 -6.81 -5.71
C SER A 28 5.50 -7.54 -5.86
N LEU A 29 6.10 -8.00 -4.76
CA LEU A 29 7.34 -8.77 -4.79
C LEU A 29 7.14 -10.13 -5.46
N ILE A 30 6.04 -10.83 -5.15
CA ILE A 30 5.68 -12.11 -5.80
C ILE A 30 5.49 -11.92 -7.30
N VAL A 31 4.79 -10.87 -7.73
CA VAL A 31 4.56 -10.61 -9.17
C VAL A 31 5.88 -10.27 -9.87
N MET A 32 6.73 -9.44 -9.27
CA MET A 32 8.05 -9.13 -9.83
C MET A 32 8.90 -10.39 -9.98
N CYS A 33 8.96 -11.25 -8.97
CA CYS A 33 9.66 -12.53 -9.04
C CYS A 33 9.10 -13.41 -10.16
N TYR A 34 7.78 -13.48 -10.29
CA TYR A 34 7.13 -14.24 -11.35
C TYR A 34 7.52 -13.71 -12.74
N GLN A 35 7.49 -12.40 -12.94
CA GLN A 35 7.85 -11.79 -14.23
C GLN A 35 9.30 -12.05 -14.61
N ILE A 36 10.22 -11.91 -13.64
CA ILE A 36 11.65 -12.17 -13.86
C ILE A 36 11.91 -13.64 -14.21
N LEU A 37 11.20 -14.57 -13.58
CA LEU A 37 11.48 -16.00 -13.70
C LEU A 37 10.74 -16.69 -14.87
N PHE A 38 9.55 -16.22 -15.22
CA PHE A 38 8.63 -16.94 -16.12
C PHE A 38 8.23 -16.16 -17.36
N THR A 39 8.65 -14.89 -17.50
CA THR A 39 8.30 -14.07 -18.66
C THR A 39 9.55 -13.78 -19.47
N ASP A 40 9.54 -14.10 -20.77
CA ASP A 40 10.59 -13.65 -21.68
C ASP A 40 10.61 -12.11 -21.68
N LEU A 41 11.77 -11.55 -21.33
CA LEU A 41 12.03 -10.11 -21.22
C LEU A 41 12.10 -9.44 -22.61
N GLY A 42 11.10 -9.66 -23.45
CA GLY A 42 10.83 -8.85 -24.64
C GLY A 42 10.38 -7.44 -24.26
N GLY A 43 10.24 -6.55 -25.26
CA GLY A 43 10.00 -5.12 -25.03
C GLY A 43 8.73 -4.76 -24.24
N ALA A 44 7.70 -5.62 -24.21
CA ALA A 44 6.49 -5.39 -23.41
C ALA A 44 6.64 -5.86 -21.95
N ALA A 45 7.40 -6.93 -21.71
CA ALA A 45 7.65 -7.45 -20.37
C ALA A 45 8.56 -6.52 -19.55
N SER A 46 9.51 -5.84 -20.20
CA SER A 46 10.37 -4.85 -19.54
C SER A 46 9.61 -3.62 -19.05
N LEU A 47 8.57 -3.19 -19.77
CA LEU A 47 7.71 -2.08 -19.36
C LEU A 47 6.82 -2.47 -18.17
N GLY A 48 6.28 -3.69 -18.15
CA GLY A 48 5.54 -4.22 -17.00
C GLY A 48 6.37 -4.23 -15.72
N LEU A 49 7.59 -4.77 -15.79
CA LEU A 49 8.51 -4.84 -14.66
C LEU A 49 8.90 -3.42 -14.16
N MET A 50 9.13 -2.48 -15.08
CA MET A 50 9.39 -1.08 -14.71
C MET A 50 8.23 -0.45 -13.94
N ILE A 51 6.99 -0.67 -14.39
CA ILE A 51 5.78 -0.18 -13.70
C ILE A 51 5.69 -0.80 -12.31
N GLU A 52 5.96 -2.10 -12.17
CA GLU A 52 5.93 -2.78 -10.87
C GLU A 52 6.98 -2.26 -9.90
N ILE A 53 8.20 -1.96 -10.37
CA ILE A 53 9.22 -1.31 -9.54
C ILE A 53 8.73 0.06 -9.06
N ILE A 54 8.11 0.86 -9.92
CA ILE A 54 7.55 2.16 -9.53
C ILE A 54 6.46 1.98 -8.47
N PHE A 55 5.54 1.04 -8.66
CA PHE A 55 4.51 0.71 -7.67
C PHE A 55 5.12 0.26 -6.34
N PHE A 56 6.13 -0.59 -6.38
CA PHE A 56 6.85 -1.06 -5.20
C PHE A 56 7.49 0.09 -4.42
N LEU A 57 8.10 1.05 -5.12
CA LEU A 57 8.67 2.26 -4.50
C LEU A 57 7.58 3.14 -3.87
N ILE A 58 6.44 3.32 -4.55
CA ILE A 58 5.31 4.09 -4.03
C ILE A 58 4.76 3.44 -2.75
N ILE A 59 4.52 2.12 -2.76
CA ILE A 59 4.03 1.39 -1.57
C ILE A 59 5.03 1.53 -0.41
N SER A 60 6.32 1.38 -0.69
CA SER A 60 7.39 1.55 0.31
C SER A 60 7.38 2.95 0.92
N ALA A 61 7.20 3.98 0.09
CA ALA A 61 7.12 5.37 0.53
C ALA A 61 5.86 5.62 1.39
N ILE A 62 4.71 5.06 1.01
CA ILE A 62 3.46 5.19 1.79
C ILE A 62 3.63 4.57 3.18
N ILE A 63 4.16 3.35 3.28
CA ILE A 63 4.41 2.69 4.57
C ILE A 63 5.38 3.52 5.42
N TYR A 64 6.43 4.07 4.80
CA TYR A 64 7.39 4.91 5.51
C TYR A 64 6.75 6.21 6.05
N LEU A 65 5.94 6.89 5.24
CA LEU A 65 5.25 8.11 5.63
C LEU A 65 4.22 7.85 6.74
N ASP A 66 3.50 6.74 6.67
CA ASP A 66 2.59 6.29 7.74
C ASP A 66 3.32 6.12 9.09
N ARG A 67 4.49 5.45 9.08
CA ARG A 67 5.32 5.33 10.29
C ARG A 67 5.81 6.68 10.81
N LYS A 68 6.18 7.59 9.92
CA LYS A 68 6.55 8.97 10.31
C LYS A 68 5.37 9.73 10.89
N ALA A 69 4.17 9.56 10.34
CA ALA A 69 2.96 10.18 10.86
C ALA A 69 2.64 9.69 12.28
N LEU A 70 2.85 8.40 12.59
CA LEU A 70 2.68 7.86 13.95
C LEU A 70 3.66 8.41 14.98
N ILE A 71 4.84 8.85 14.57
CA ILE A 71 5.79 9.50 15.49
C ILE A 71 5.28 10.89 15.86
N ASN A 72 4.63 11.57 14.91
CA ASN A 72 4.15 12.94 15.09
C ASN A 72 2.72 13.02 15.65
N PHE A 73 1.89 11.99 15.45
CA PHE A 73 0.48 11.94 15.82
C PHE A 73 0.17 10.69 16.64
N SER A 74 -0.81 10.77 17.55
CA SER A 74 -1.26 9.59 18.29
C SER A 74 -1.92 8.58 17.35
N THR A 75 -1.75 7.29 17.63
CA THR A 75 -2.38 6.17 16.90
C THR A 75 -3.89 6.37 16.74
N LYS A 76 -4.58 6.88 17.77
CA LYS A 76 -6.01 7.19 17.70
C LYS A 76 -6.34 8.25 16.65
N ARG A 77 -5.56 9.32 16.56
CA ARG A 77 -5.81 10.39 15.57
C ARG A 77 -5.55 9.91 14.16
N LEU A 78 -4.48 9.14 13.95
CA LEU A 78 -4.17 8.59 12.64
C LEU A 78 -5.27 7.63 12.15
N SER A 79 -5.74 6.74 13.03
CA SER A 79 -6.82 5.81 12.69
C SER A 79 -8.14 6.51 12.37
N ILE A 80 -8.46 7.63 13.04
CA ILE A 80 -9.62 8.45 12.70
C ILE A 80 -9.47 9.06 11.29
N ILE A 81 -8.28 9.56 10.94
CA ILE A 81 -8.00 10.11 9.60
C ILE A 81 -8.14 9.02 8.54
N GLU A 82 -7.56 7.83 8.79
CA GLU A 82 -7.71 6.67 7.91
C GLU A 82 -9.18 6.31 7.69
N ALA A 83 -9.97 6.24 8.77
CA ALA A 83 -11.40 5.93 8.69
C ALA A 83 -12.17 6.98 7.87
N ILE A 84 -11.90 8.28 8.08
CA ILE A 84 -12.53 9.37 7.32
C ILE A 84 -12.19 9.25 5.83
N LEU A 85 -10.92 8.94 5.48
CA LEU A 85 -10.50 8.76 4.10
C LEU A 85 -11.19 7.57 3.44
N ILE A 86 -11.29 6.43 4.14
CA ILE A 86 -11.96 5.23 3.63
C ILE A 86 -13.45 5.49 3.44
N ILE A 87 -14.12 6.07 4.44
CA ILE A 87 -15.55 6.40 4.36
C ILE A 87 -15.79 7.40 3.23
N GLY A 88 -14.96 8.44 3.13
CA GLY A 88 -15.05 9.43 2.05
C GLY A 88 -14.87 8.80 0.67
N PHE A 89 -13.90 7.89 0.52
CA PHE A 89 -13.70 7.12 -0.71
C PHE A 89 -14.91 6.24 -1.03
N LEU A 90 -15.45 5.51 -0.04
CA LEU A 90 -16.62 4.65 -0.23
C LEU A 90 -17.86 5.45 -0.61
N ILE A 91 -18.07 6.61 -0.01
CA ILE A 91 -19.16 7.52 -0.37
C ILE A 91 -18.98 8.01 -1.81
N TYR A 92 -17.78 8.47 -2.16
CA TYR A 92 -17.47 8.90 -3.52
C TYR A 92 -17.68 7.77 -4.54
N TYR A 93 -17.22 6.56 -4.22
CA TYR A 93 -17.37 5.38 -5.04
C TYR A 93 -18.85 5.05 -5.26
N TYR A 94 -19.63 5.03 -4.18
CA TYR A 94 -21.07 4.78 -4.22
C TYR A 94 -21.80 5.74 -5.17
N PHE A 95 -21.52 7.05 -5.07
CA PHE A 95 -22.17 8.02 -5.94
C PHE A 95 -21.70 7.97 -7.39
N THR A 96 -20.44 7.61 -7.64
CA THR A 96 -19.91 7.48 -9.00
C THR A 96 -20.27 6.17 -9.69
N HIS A 97 -20.64 5.13 -8.92
CA HIS A 97 -20.97 3.79 -9.41
C HIS A 97 -22.46 3.44 -9.16
N ASN A 98 -23.36 4.34 -9.56
CA ASN A 98 -24.82 4.11 -9.54
C ASN A 98 -25.37 3.57 -8.22
N ASN A 99 -24.90 4.11 -7.09
CA ASN A 99 -25.35 3.72 -5.76
C ASN A 99 -25.12 2.22 -5.46
N SER A 100 -24.05 1.66 -6.03
CA SER A 100 -23.66 0.26 -5.85
C SER A 100 -22.26 0.17 -5.26
N PHE A 101 -22.10 -0.72 -4.29
CA PHE A 101 -20.78 -1.13 -3.77
C PHE A 101 -20.20 -2.32 -4.55
N SER A 102 -20.74 -2.62 -5.74
CA SER A 102 -20.26 -3.70 -6.61
C SER A 102 -18.88 -3.35 -7.18
N ILE A 103 -17.84 -3.75 -6.45
CA ILE A 103 -16.48 -3.89 -6.96
C ILE A 103 -16.46 -5.23 -7.70
N GLY A 104 -16.78 -5.16 -9.00
CA GLY A 104 -16.65 -6.28 -9.94
C GLY A 104 -15.21 -6.48 -10.35
#